data_AF-A0A831LQW6-F1
#
_entry.id   AF-A0A831LQW6-F1
#
_cell.length_a   1.000
_cell.length_b   1.000
_cell.length_c   1.000
_cell.angle_alpha   90.00
_cell.angle_beta   90.00
_cell.angle_gamma   90.00
#
_symmetry.space_group_name_H-M   'P 1'
#
loop_
_entity.id
_entity.type
_entity.pdbx_description
1 polymer ?
#
loop_
_entity_poly.entity_id
_entity_poly.type
_entity_poly.pdbx_seq_one_letter_code
_entity_poly.pdbx_strand_id
1 'polypeptide(L)'
;MLGSKPKKDGIASWLTTILERIMQHDNLLIINDEAHHVHDEDLSWYKSILLLHDNLKSKGKTGLSLLFDLTATPKDQNGTFFPWIISDYPLAQAIEDRIVKTPLIVHQTDKTSPDNRQISNAYNAYQEWIQIALNRYKEHEESYGKLGQKPVLFIMCEETKQADQVAEGIRKMAGFNKKDQVLVIHTNKDGTLSKNEKKLEEVREQARLIDEPSSPVKVVVSVLMLREGWDVKNVSIILGLRPFTSKANILPEQSVGRGLRLMRSLGPDYTQILEIIGTDKFEEFVKQLEQEGVGVGVTKIPPKPGHLIVPLKTRSEYNFEIPELTPGFTRKMTGLDKFDVSELQQLIELDKSGNFRNIKVSLLHGTTEQRVGTKQVIIEDDDYVSSQELLGSLTNKIIREGKFSANFNVIYKIVKLYVKNICFGQTVNLDELTVRRNLAKANVSNAIATYLSRKLGEFTKVTTKMTMKNYPVSLIELDGFYWKREIAEARRTVFNYTPVYNNLEKDFAFFLENAKDINKFAALSETYTKFCITYLNKKGSQSLYYPDFVAEQELADGQLINWIIETKGFEDENVAYKDAEAKNWCNKATEFTEQTWKFLKVADLAFRRIKPKTFGELLSGLSDLKKEKLMI
;
A
#
# COMPACT_ATOMS: atom_id res chain seq x y z
N MET A 1 -27.01 -5.95 1.68
CA MET A 1 -28.22 -6.08 0.84
C MET A 1 -29.32 -6.71 1.68
N LEU A 2 -30.23 -5.91 2.22
CA LEU A 2 -31.55 -6.41 2.59
C LEU A 2 -32.51 -5.64 1.69
N GLY A 3 -33.07 -6.34 0.70
CA GLY A 3 -34.05 -5.77 -0.21
C GLY A 3 -35.28 -5.26 0.54
N SER A 4 -36.12 -4.49 -0.15
CA SER A 4 -37.40 -4.04 0.39
C SER A 4 -38.17 -5.22 0.98
N LYS A 5 -38.72 -5.01 2.18
CA LYS A 5 -39.58 -6.01 2.85
C LYS A 5 -40.67 -6.41 1.84
N PRO A 6 -40.81 -7.70 1.49
CA PRO A 6 -41.79 -8.12 0.51
C PRO A 6 -43.16 -7.57 0.91
N LYS A 7 -43.86 -6.92 -0.01
CA LYS A 7 -45.26 -6.57 0.22
C LYS A 7 -45.98 -7.87 0.56
N LYS A 8 -46.83 -7.85 1.59
CA LYS A 8 -47.78 -8.94 1.86
C LYS A 8 -48.80 -8.97 0.72
N ASP A 9 -48.37 -9.39 -0.46
CA ASP A 9 -49.28 -9.79 -1.51
C ASP A 9 -49.88 -11.10 -1.05
N GLY A 10 -51.20 -11.16 -0.92
CA GLY A 10 -51.96 -12.36 -0.52
C GLY A 10 -51.78 -13.56 -1.45
N ILE A 11 -50.95 -13.43 -2.49
CA ILE A 11 -50.58 -14.45 -3.47
C ILE A 11 -49.28 -15.19 -3.02
N ALA A 12 -48.51 -14.66 -2.08
CA ALA A 12 -47.20 -15.20 -1.68
C ALA A 12 -47.25 -16.37 -0.67
N SER A 13 -48.42 -16.80 -0.18
CA SER A 13 -48.49 -17.90 0.82
C SER A 13 -48.13 -19.29 0.27
N TRP A 14 -47.99 -19.42 -1.06
CA TRP A 14 -47.63 -20.67 -1.76
C TRP A 14 -46.14 -20.75 -2.11
N LEU A 15 -45.37 -19.68 -1.88
CA LEU A 15 -43.94 -19.66 -2.17
C LEU A 15 -43.17 -20.18 -0.94
N THR A 16 -42.49 -21.32 -1.10
CA THR A 16 -41.52 -21.82 -0.12
C THR A 16 -40.56 -20.70 0.28
N THR A 17 -40.32 -20.56 1.58
CA THR A 17 -39.41 -19.57 2.15
C THR A 17 -37.99 -19.80 1.61
N ILE A 18 -37.17 -18.74 1.59
CA ILE A 18 -35.77 -18.86 1.15
C ILE A 18 -35.00 -19.90 2.00
N LEU A 19 -35.32 -19.98 3.30
CA LEU A 19 -34.75 -20.94 4.22
C LEU A 19 -35.11 -22.38 3.83
N GLU A 20 -36.39 -22.67 3.57
CA GLU A 20 -36.83 -24.00 3.11
C GLU A 20 -36.19 -24.39 1.79
N ARG A 21 -36.00 -23.45 0.85
CA ARG A 21 -35.29 -23.70 -0.40
C ARG A 21 -33.83 -24.07 -0.16
N ILE A 22 -33.14 -23.34 0.72
CA ILE A 22 -31.75 -23.64 1.10
C ILE A 22 -31.67 -25.03 1.77
N MET A 23 -32.63 -25.34 2.64
CA MET A 23 -32.71 -26.63 3.34
C MET A 23 -32.92 -27.84 2.42
N GLN A 24 -33.36 -27.66 1.17
CA GLN A 24 -33.48 -28.76 0.19
C GLN A 24 -32.13 -29.23 -0.34
N HIS A 25 -31.10 -28.40 -0.30
CA HIS A 25 -29.77 -28.77 -0.79
C HIS A 25 -29.04 -29.73 0.18
N ASP A 26 -28.14 -30.51 -0.39
CA ASP A 26 -27.39 -31.56 0.32
C ASP A 26 -25.95 -31.15 0.68
N ASN A 27 -25.48 -30.03 0.14
CA ASN A 27 -24.18 -29.45 0.41
C ASN A 27 -24.34 -27.94 0.49
N LEU A 28 -23.87 -27.34 1.59
CA LEU A 28 -23.96 -25.91 1.82
C LEU A 28 -22.63 -25.35 2.30
N LEU A 29 -22.27 -24.20 1.76
CA LEU A 29 -21.17 -23.35 2.20
C LEU A 29 -21.76 -21.98 2.55
N ILE A 30 -21.31 -21.41 3.66
CA ILE A 30 -21.74 -20.09 4.11
C ILE A 30 -20.51 -19.17 4.12
N ILE A 31 -20.66 -17.98 3.54
CA ILE A 31 -19.66 -16.90 3.62
C ILE A 31 -20.31 -15.75 4.40
N ASN A 32 -19.72 -15.37 5.53
CA ASN A 32 -20.14 -14.19 6.28
C ASN A 32 -19.18 -13.04 5.97
N ASP A 33 -19.73 -11.93 5.52
CA ASP A 33 -19.04 -10.64 5.50
C ASP A 33 -19.34 -9.89 6.79
N GLU A 34 -18.37 -9.10 7.28
CA GLU A 34 -18.41 -8.46 8.61
C GLU A 34 -18.72 -9.43 9.76
N ALA A 35 -18.06 -10.60 9.75
CA ALA A 35 -18.34 -11.72 10.64
C ALA A 35 -18.22 -11.40 12.15
N HIS A 36 -17.55 -10.31 12.55
CA HIS A 36 -17.54 -9.87 13.94
C HIS A 36 -18.95 -9.57 14.52
N HIS A 37 -19.98 -9.48 13.66
CA HIS A 37 -21.38 -9.31 14.05
C HIS A 37 -22.21 -10.60 14.05
N VAL A 38 -21.67 -11.78 13.69
CA VAL A 38 -22.49 -12.98 13.41
C VAL A 38 -22.39 -14.08 14.46
N HIS A 39 -21.48 -13.97 15.42
CA HIS A 39 -21.15 -15.04 16.37
C HIS A 39 -21.85 -14.93 17.74
N ASP A 40 -22.76 -13.98 17.90
CA ASP A 40 -23.61 -13.91 19.10
C ASP A 40 -24.74 -14.95 18.97
N GLU A 41 -24.80 -15.88 19.92
CA GLU A 41 -25.73 -17.02 19.91
C GLU A 41 -27.20 -16.61 19.94
N ASP A 42 -27.50 -15.41 20.43
CA ASP A 42 -28.85 -14.89 20.49
C ASP A 42 -29.37 -14.40 19.13
N LEU A 43 -28.47 -14.17 18.16
CA LEU A 43 -28.82 -13.68 16.84
C LEU A 43 -29.64 -14.70 16.04
N SER A 44 -30.71 -14.20 15.39
CA SER A 44 -31.52 -15.01 14.47
C SER A 44 -30.69 -15.60 13.33
N TRP A 45 -29.64 -14.90 12.88
CA TRP A 45 -28.74 -15.39 11.85
C TRP A 45 -27.91 -16.58 12.34
N TYR A 46 -27.32 -16.49 13.53
CA TYR A 46 -26.58 -17.59 14.14
C TYR A 46 -27.47 -18.84 14.32
N LYS A 47 -28.70 -18.64 14.82
CA LYS A 47 -29.73 -19.70 14.92
C LYS A 47 -30.08 -20.32 13.57
N SER A 48 -30.08 -19.52 12.50
CA SER A 48 -30.31 -20.01 11.13
C SER A 48 -29.15 -20.86 10.61
N ILE A 49 -27.91 -20.48 10.91
CA ILE A 49 -26.71 -21.27 10.57
C ILE A 49 -26.77 -22.64 11.24
N LEU A 50 -27.10 -22.68 12.55
CA LEU A 50 -27.27 -23.94 13.29
C LEU A 50 -28.38 -24.80 12.70
N LEU A 51 -29.53 -24.22 12.39
CA LEU A 51 -30.63 -24.95 11.76
C LEU A 51 -30.24 -25.57 10.42
N LEU A 52 -29.51 -24.84 9.57
CA LEU A 52 -29.01 -25.35 8.29
C LEU A 52 -28.00 -26.49 8.49
N HIS A 53 -27.12 -26.35 9.48
CA HIS A 53 -26.15 -27.37 9.85
C HIS A 53 -26.84 -28.67 10.33
N ASP A 54 -27.83 -28.55 11.21
CA ASP A 54 -28.57 -29.68 11.76
C ASP A 54 -29.48 -30.36 10.72
N ASN A 55 -30.06 -29.58 9.80
CA ASN A 55 -30.82 -30.11 8.67
C ASN A 55 -29.96 -30.94 7.72
N LEU A 56 -28.69 -30.58 7.50
CA LEU A 56 -27.78 -31.43 6.73
C LEU A 56 -27.44 -32.72 7.47
N LYS A 57 -27.27 -32.65 8.80
CA LYS A 57 -27.06 -33.84 9.64
C LYS A 57 -28.25 -34.79 9.62
N SER A 58 -29.48 -34.28 9.68
CA SER A 58 -30.69 -35.12 9.63
C SER A 58 -30.85 -35.87 8.30
N LYS A 59 -30.25 -35.36 7.21
CA LYS A 59 -30.14 -36.03 5.90
C LYS A 59 -28.97 -37.02 5.79
N GLY A 60 -28.27 -37.32 6.88
CA GLY A 60 -27.12 -38.23 6.90
C GLY A 60 -25.83 -37.62 6.33
N LYS A 61 -25.73 -36.27 6.24
CA LYS A 61 -24.48 -35.57 5.92
C LYS A 61 -23.72 -35.21 7.20
N THR A 62 -22.49 -34.74 7.07
CA THR A 62 -21.65 -34.33 8.22
C THR A 62 -21.97 -32.94 8.76
N GLY A 63 -22.84 -32.17 8.09
CA GLY A 63 -23.16 -30.78 8.38
C GLY A 63 -22.75 -29.85 7.23
N LEU A 64 -22.61 -28.55 7.54
CA LEU A 64 -22.08 -27.54 6.59
C LEU A 64 -20.69 -27.97 6.08
N SER A 65 -20.44 -27.76 4.78
CA SER A 65 -19.15 -28.08 4.15
C SER A 65 -18.07 -27.08 4.57
N LEU A 66 -18.43 -25.81 4.71
CA LEU A 66 -17.55 -24.73 5.17
C LEU A 66 -18.37 -23.55 5.68
N LEU A 67 -17.89 -22.92 6.76
CA LEU A 67 -18.27 -21.59 7.19
C LEU A 67 -17.03 -20.69 7.03
N PHE A 68 -17.13 -19.66 6.20
CA PHE A 68 -15.99 -18.79 5.87
C PHE A 68 -16.29 -17.36 6.28
N ASP A 69 -15.55 -16.87 7.26
CA ASP A 69 -15.74 -15.55 7.86
C ASP A 69 -14.75 -14.55 7.30
N LEU A 70 -15.25 -13.40 6.86
CA LEU A 70 -14.48 -12.25 6.43
C LEU A 70 -14.78 -11.09 7.38
N THR A 71 -13.74 -10.48 7.94
CA THR A 71 -13.90 -9.27 8.75
C THR A 71 -12.62 -8.45 8.86
N ALA A 72 -12.77 -7.13 8.94
CA ALA A 72 -11.66 -6.21 9.22
C ALA A 72 -11.34 -6.11 10.73
N THR A 73 -12.22 -6.59 11.62
CA THR A 73 -12.04 -6.54 13.07
C THR A 73 -12.29 -7.91 13.69
N PRO A 74 -11.30 -8.82 13.66
CA PRO A 74 -11.47 -10.22 14.07
C PRO A 74 -11.41 -10.39 15.60
N LYS A 75 -12.07 -9.49 16.34
CA LYS A 75 -12.14 -9.46 17.81
C LYS A 75 -13.59 -9.52 18.27
N ASP A 76 -13.83 -10.17 19.40
CA ASP A 76 -15.12 -10.15 20.09
C ASP A 76 -15.38 -8.79 20.79
N GLN A 77 -16.56 -8.62 21.41
CA GLN A 77 -16.91 -7.38 22.12
C GLN A 77 -16.00 -7.08 23.33
N ASN A 78 -15.24 -8.08 23.80
CA ASN A 78 -14.29 -7.98 24.89
C ASN A 78 -12.85 -7.71 24.38
N GLY A 79 -12.64 -7.62 23.06
CA GLY A 79 -11.35 -7.38 22.44
C GLY A 79 -10.49 -8.63 22.22
N THR A 80 -11.04 -9.83 22.44
CA THR A 80 -10.34 -11.12 22.24
C THR A 80 -10.44 -11.57 20.80
N PHE A 81 -9.31 -11.98 20.20
CA PHE A 81 -9.30 -12.49 18.83
C PHE A 81 -10.11 -13.78 18.69
N PHE A 82 -10.82 -13.93 17.55
CA PHE A 82 -11.51 -15.18 17.24
C PHE A 82 -10.49 -16.32 17.10
N PRO A 83 -10.74 -17.51 17.70
CA PRO A 83 -9.77 -18.61 17.69
C PRO A 83 -9.64 -19.32 16.32
N TRP A 84 -10.50 -19.01 15.35
CA TRP A 84 -10.53 -19.64 14.02
C TRP A 84 -9.97 -18.75 12.89
N ILE A 85 -9.11 -17.78 13.21
CA ILE A 85 -8.41 -16.97 12.19
C ILE A 85 -7.39 -17.86 11.46
N ILE A 86 -7.60 -18.08 10.16
CA ILE A 86 -6.69 -18.88 9.32
C ILE A 86 -5.73 -18.04 8.47
N SER A 87 -6.03 -16.75 8.30
CA SER A 87 -5.23 -15.78 7.56
C SER A 87 -5.54 -14.38 8.08
N ASP A 88 -4.51 -13.55 8.19
CA ASP A 88 -4.63 -12.15 8.59
C ASP A 88 -3.84 -11.26 7.62
N TYR A 89 -4.37 -10.08 7.32
CA TYR A 89 -3.74 -9.05 6.50
C TYR A 89 -3.89 -7.70 7.22
N PRO A 90 -2.94 -7.36 8.13
CA PRO A 90 -3.05 -6.21 9.01
C PRO A 90 -3.10 -4.88 8.28
N LEU A 91 -3.69 -3.86 8.92
CA LEU A 91 -3.74 -2.50 8.38
C LEU A 91 -2.34 -1.92 8.13
N ALA A 92 -1.36 -2.22 9.00
CA ALA A 92 0.02 -1.82 8.82
C ALA A 92 0.61 -2.36 7.50
N GLN A 93 0.35 -3.62 7.16
CA GLN A 93 0.77 -4.22 5.90
C GLN A 93 0.04 -3.58 4.71
N ALA A 94 -1.27 -3.30 4.85
CA ALA A 94 -2.03 -2.63 3.81
C ALA A 94 -1.48 -1.22 3.47
N ILE A 95 -1.00 -0.51 4.49
CA ILE A 95 -0.35 0.81 4.34
C ILE A 95 1.03 0.65 3.68
N GLU A 96 1.84 -0.31 4.12
CA GLU A 96 3.16 -0.60 3.53
C GLU A 96 3.05 -0.99 2.05
N ASP A 97 2.07 -1.82 1.73
CA ASP A 97 1.76 -2.27 0.37
C ASP A 97 1.01 -1.19 -0.45
N ARG A 98 0.75 -0.01 0.14
CA ARG A 98 0.11 1.16 -0.49
C ARG A 98 -1.27 0.86 -1.08
N ILE A 99 -2.01 -0.09 -0.52
CA ILE A 99 -3.37 -0.41 -0.97
C ILE A 99 -4.45 0.41 -0.25
N VAL A 100 -4.07 1.14 0.80
CA VAL A 100 -4.89 2.10 1.57
C VAL A 100 -4.14 3.40 1.81
N LYS A 101 -4.85 4.45 2.24
CA LYS A 101 -4.28 5.72 2.69
C LYS A 101 -3.49 5.55 3.98
N THR A 102 -2.49 6.38 4.22
CA THR A 102 -1.79 6.51 5.49
C THR A 102 -2.43 7.60 6.34
N PRO A 103 -2.81 7.32 7.60
CA PRO A 103 -3.32 8.35 8.50
C PRO A 103 -2.22 9.33 8.93
N LEU A 104 -2.53 10.63 8.96
CA LEU A 104 -1.65 11.68 9.47
C LEU A 104 -2.45 12.66 10.33
N ILE A 105 -2.01 12.86 11.57
CA ILE A 105 -2.59 13.87 12.45
C ILE A 105 -2.02 15.25 12.10
N VAL A 106 -2.91 16.19 11.81
CA VAL A 106 -2.60 17.60 11.49
C VAL A 106 -3.03 18.46 12.69
N HIS A 107 -2.10 18.66 13.61
CA HIS A 107 -2.33 19.35 14.88
C HIS A 107 -1.99 20.85 14.76
N GLN A 108 -3.01 21.68 14.51
CA GLN A 108 -2.84 23.13 14.25
C GLN A 108 -3.36 24.05 15.36
N THR A 109 -3.83 23.52 16.49
CA THR A 109 -4.32 24.31 17.60
C THR A 109 -3.86 23.71 18.92
N ASP A 110 -3.30 24.54 19.81
CA ASP A 110 -2.94 24.15 21.18
C ASP A 110 -4.10 24.48 22.17
N LYS A 111 -5.29 24.83 21.66
CA LYS A 111 -6.46 25.16 22.49
C LYS A 111 -7.00 23.91 23.17
N THR A 112 -7.25 24.01 24.48
CA THR A 112 -7.82 22.90 25.24
C THR A 112 -9.21 22.54 24.71
N SER A 113 -9.40 21.24 24.49
CA SER A 113 -10.66 20.66 24.03
C SER A 113 -11.84 21.08 24.93
N PRO A 114 -12.95 21.63 24.38
CA PRO A 114 -14.13 21.99 25.15
C PRO A 114 -14.70 20.82 25.98
N ASP A 115 -15.17 21.10 27.19
CA ASP A 115 -15.92 20.12 27.99
C ASP A 115 -17.34 19.98 27.44
N ASN A 116 -17.64 18.83 26.85
CA ASN A 116 -18.94 18.52 26.24
C ASN A 116 -20.15 18.71 27.16
N ARG A 117 -19.96 18.68 28.49
CA ARG A 117 -21.04 18.92 29.46
C ARG A 117 -21.47 20.39 29.56
N GLN A 118 -20.64 21.32 29.08
CA GLN A 118 -20.86 22.76 29.21
C GLN A 118 -21.17 23.44 27.87
N ILE A 119 -21.30 22.67 26.79
CA ILE A 119 -21.48 23.22 25.43
C ILE A 119 -22.96 23.52 25.17
N SER A 120 -23.27 24.81 24.97
CA SER A 120 -24.60 25.25 24.50
C SER A 120 -24.74 25.10 22.98
N ASN A 121 -23.67 25.39 22.23
CA ASN A 121 -23.60 25.27 20.78
C ASN A 121 -22.26 24.66 20.34
N ALA A 122 -22.32 23.46 19.75
CA ALA A 122 -21.15 22.70 19.32
C ALA A 122 -20.34 23.39 18.22
N TYR A 123 -20.99 24.07 17.26
CA TYR A 123 -20.29 24.79 16.21
C TYR A 123 -19.38 25.89 16.79
N ASN A 124 -19.89 26.64 17.77
CA ASN A 124 -19.12 27.72 18.40
C ASN A 124 -17.99 27.17 19.29
N ALA A 125 -18.27 26.12 20.07
CA ALA A 125 -17.28 25.52 20.95
C ALA A 125 -16.09 24.93 20.16
N TYR A 126 -16.38 24.27 19.03
CA TYR A 126 -15.39 23.63 18.18
C TYR A 126 -14.98 24.46 16.96
N GLN A 127 -15.29 25.76 16.94
CA GLN A 127 -15.14 26.62 15.77
C GLN A 127 -13.72 26.58 15.17
N GLU A 128 -12.70 26.53 16.02
CA GLU A 128 -11.31 26.53 15.58
C GLU A 128 -10.94 25.26 14.81
N TRP A 129 -11.23 24.07 15.35
CA TRP A 129 -11.03 22.80 14.65
C TRP A 129 -11.86 22.70 13.36
N ILE A 130 -13.10 23.19 13.39
CA ILE A 130 -13.98 23.24 12.21
C ILE A 130 -13.35 24.14 11.14
N GLN A 131 -12.84 25.32 11.50
CA GLN A 131 -12.22 26.24 10.56
C GLN A 131 -10.94 25.66 9.94
N ILE A 132 -10.11 25.00 10.75
CA ILE A 132 -8.91 24.28 10.29
C ILE A 132 -9.31 23.23 9.26
N ALA A 133 -10.28 22.36 9.58
CA ALA A 133 -10.72 21.30 8.68
C ALA A 133 -11.34 21.83 7.37
N LEU A 134 -12.13 22.92 7.44
CA LEU A 134 -12.73 23.53 6.25
C LEU A 134 -11.69 24.22 5.36
N ASN A 135 -10.64 24.82 5.94
CA ASN A 135 -9.54 25.40 5.17
C ASN A 135 -8.75 24.30 4.45
N ARG A 136 -8.39 23.22 5.15
CA ARG A 136 -7.76 22.03 4.55
C ARG A 136 -8.62 21.43 3.44
N TYR A 137 -9.94 21.34 3.66
CA TYR A 137 -10.87 20.86 2.64
C TYR A 137 -10.82 21.72 1.37
N LYS A 138 -10.78 23.06 1.48
CA LYS A 138 -10.70 23.95 0.31
C LYS A 138 -9.41 23.72 -0.48
N GLU A 139 -8.28 23.53 0.19
CA GLU A 139 -7.01 23.20 -0.47
C GLU A 139 -7.10 21.84 -1.22
N HIS A 140 -7.71 20.83 -0.60
CA HIS A 140 -7.96 19.54 -1.24
C HIS A 140 -8.93 19.68 -2.42
N GLU A 141 -10.01 20.45 -2.29
CA GLU A 141 -10.99 20.69 -3.35
C GLU A 141 -10.35 21.37 -4.56
N GLU A 142 -9.51 22.38 -4.35
CA GLU A 142 -8.78 23.04 -5.44
C GLU A 142 -7.78 22.10 -6.11
N SER A 143 -7.12 21.26 -5.33
CA SER A 143 -6.05 20.38 -5.81
C SER A 143 -6.58 19.16 -6.53
N TYR A 144 -7.42 18.39 -5.87
CA TYR A 144 -7.99 17.14 -6.37
C TYR A 144 -9.10 17.40 -7.39
N GLY A 145 -9.80 18.54 -7.31
CA GLY A 145 -10.81 18.95 -8.29
C GLY A 145 -10.24 19.09 -9.71
N LYS A 146 -8.97 19.50 -9.85
CA LYS A 146 -8.28 19.56 -11.16
C LYS A 146 -8.10 18.19 -11.82
N LEU A 147 -8.21 17.10 -11.06
CA LEU A 147 -8.14 15.71 -11.53
C LEU A 147 -9.52 15.06 -11.70
N GLY A 148 -10.60 15.85 -11.61
CA GLY A 148 -11.96 15.33 -11.56
C GLY A 148 -12.24 14.49 -10.31
N GLN A 149 -11.40 14.60 -9.28
CA GLN A 149 -11.61 13.97 -7.98
C GLN A 149 -12.32 14.93 -7.04
N LYS A 150 -13.26 14.40 -6.25
CA LYS A 150 -14.11 15.21 -5.39
C LYS A 150 -13.87 14.82 -3.93
N PRO A 151 -12.95 15.49 -3.21
CA PRO A 151 -12.69 15.18 -1.82
C PRO A 151 -13.93 15.40 -0.95
N VAL A 152 -13.98 14.69 0.17
CA VAL A 152 -15.02 14.81 1.19
C VAL A 152 -14.38 15.05 2.55
N LEU A 153 -14.96 15.99 3.31
CA LEU A 153 -14.67 16.19 4.73
C LEU A 153 -15.68 15.41 5.57
N PHE A 154 -15.20 14.52 6.42
CA PHE A 154 -16.04 13.74 7.35
C PHE A 154 -15.88 14.25 8.78
N ILE A 155 -16.96 14.72 9.39
CA ILE A 155 -16.98 15.27 10.75
C ILE A 155 -17.70 14.31 11.69
N MET A 156 -17.02 13.92 12.76
CA MET A 156 -17.52 13.01 13.78
C MET A 156 -17.89 13.78 15.05
N CYS A 157 -19.18 13.78 15.40
CA CYS A 157 -19.75 14.40 16.60
C CYS A 157 -20.15 13.33 17.63
N GLU A 158 -20.40 13.73 18.90
CA GLU A 158 -20.84 12.78 19.94
C GLU A 158 -22.35 12.54 19.94
N GLU A 159 -23.14 13.57 19.64
CA GLU A 159 -24.61 13.52 19.69
C GLU A 159 -25.27 14.11 18.45
N THR A 160 -26.50 13.67 18.16
CA THR A 160 -27.33 14.16 17.05
C THR A 160 -27.52 15.66 17.10
N LYS A 161 -27.79 16.22 18.29
CA LYS A 161 -27.93 17.66 18.49
C LYS A 161 -26.66 18.42 18.12
N GLN A 162 -25.49 17.90 18.47
CA GLN A 162 -24.20 18.53 18.13
C GLN A 162 -23.97 18.48 16.61
N ALA A 163 -24.25 17.34 15.98
CA ALA A 163 -24.14 17.18 14.54
C ALA A 163 -25.03 18.18 13.78
N ASP A 164 -26.27 18.39 14.22
CA ASP A 164 -27.17 19.39 13.66
C ASP A 164 -26.62 20.81 13.80
N GLN A 165 -26.16 21.18 15.00
CA GLN A 165 -25.58 22.50 15.27
C GLN A 165 -24.34 22.77 14.39
N VAL A 166 -23.45 21.80 14.27
CA VAL A 166 -22.25 21.89 13.42
C VAL A 166 -22.65 22.06 11.95
N ALA A 167 -23.59 21.24 11.46
CA ALA A 167 -24.03 21.32 10.08
C ALA A 167 -24.73 22.64 9.74
N GLU A 168 -25.57 23.15 10.64
CA GLU A 168 -26.22 24.46 10.47
C GLU A 168 -25.21 25.62 10.44
N GLY A 169 -24.18 25.55 11.29
CA GLY A 169 -23.10 26.54 11.28
C GLY A 169 -22.34 26.54 9.95
N ILE A 170 -21.96 25.36 9.46
CA ILE A 170 -21.24 25.21 8.19
C ILE A 170 -22.09 25.67 7.00
N ARG A 171 -23.40 25.36 6.98
CA ARG A 171 -24.33 25.79 5.91
C ARG A 171 -24.46 27.31 5.78
N LYS A 172 -24.16 28.06 6.84
CA LYS A 172 -24.16 29.53 6.81
C LYS A 172 -22.87 30.11 6.21
N MET A 173 -21.82 29.31 6.03
CA MET A 173 -20.54 29.76 5.51
C MET A 173 -20.55 29.82 3.97
N ALA A 174 -19.89 30.84 3.43
CA ALA A 174 -19.68 30.96 1.98
C ALA A 174 -18.87 29.75 1.45
N GLY A 175 -19.40 29.10 0.41
CA GLY A 175 -18.81 27.90 -0.21
C GLY A 175 -19.47 26.58 0.20
N PHE A 176 -20.31 26.60 1.23
CA PHE A 176 -21.07 25.45 1.76
C PHE A 176 -22.58 25.73 1.90
N ASN A 177 -23.03 26.87 1.39
CA ASN A 177 -24.39 27.39 1.55
C ASN A 177 -25.38 26.95 0.45
N LYS A 178 -24.93 26.15 -0.53
CA LYS A 178 -25.85 25.58 -1.53
C LYS A 178 -26.55 24.34 -0.97
N LYS A 179 -27.71 24.04 -1.54
CA LYS A 179 -28.51 22.86 -1.18
C LYS A 179 -27.66 21.58 -1.28
N ASP A 180 -27.83 20.69 -0.30
CA ASP A 180 -27.25 19.34 -0.27
C ASP A 180 -25.70 19.28 -0.23
N GLN A 181 -25.00 20.39 0.05
CA GLN A 181 -23.53 20.39 0.23
C GLN A 181 -23.06 19.85 1.59
N VAL A 182 -23.91 19.91 2.61
CA VAL A 182 -23.64 19.43 3.96
C VAL A 182 -24.67 18.36 4.31
N LEU A 183 -24.24 17.10 4.32
CA LEU A 183 -25.06 15.94 4.64
C LEU A 183 -24.94 15.63 6.14
N VAL A 184 -26.09 15.45 6.80
CA VAL A 184 -26.14 15.07 8.23
C VAL A 184 -26.68 13.65 8.34
N ILE A 185 -25.99 12.80 9.09
CA ILE A 185 -26.34 11.40 9.24
C ILE A 185 -26.51 11.07 10.73
N HIS A 186 -27.76 10.87 11.13
CA HIS A 186 -28.15 10.47 12.48
C HIS A 186 -28.21 8.95 12.60
N THR A 187 -27.43 8.39 13.50
CA THR A 187 -27.42 6.97 13.87
C THR A 187 -27.90 6.87 15.32
N ASN A 188 -28.90 6.01 15.61
CA ASN A 188 -29.33 5.80 16.99
C ASN A 188 -28.31 4.91 17.73
N LYS A 189 -28.38 4.90 19.07
CA LYS A 189 -27.42 4.21 19.97
C LYS A 189 -27.28 2.70 19.75
N ASP A 190 -28.23 2.07 19.07
CA ASP A 190 -28.25 0.64 18.69
C ASP A 190 -27.74 0.39 17.25
N GLY A 191 -27.33 1.44 16.53
CA GLY A 191 -26.95 1.36 15.13
C GLY A 191 -28.14 1.27 14.16
N THR A 192 -29.38 1.31 14.66
CA THR A 192 -30.58 1.42 13.81
C THR A 192 -30.93 2.89 13.59
N LEU A 193 -31.61 3.18 12.48
CA LEU A 193 -31.81 4.53 11.97
C LEU A 193 -33.17 5.10 12.41
N SER A 194 -33.36 6.41 12.36
CA SER A 194 -34.51 7.12 12.96
C SER A 194 -35.88 6.75 12.33
N LYS A 195 -36.98 7.05 13.06
CA LYS A 195 -38.39 6.66 12.81
C LYS A 195 -39.04 7.20 11.50
N ASN A 196 -38.27 7.74 10.56
CA ASN A 196 -38.81 8.30 9.30
C ASN A 196 -38.14 7.65 8.08
N GLU A 197 -38.66 6.49 7.67
CA GLU A 197 -38.10 5.61 6.64
C GLU A 197 -37.83 6.30 5.29
N LYS A 198 -38.64 7.29 4.89
CA LYS A 198 -38.49 7.97 3.60
C LYS A 198 -37.29 8.92 3.57
N LYS A 199 -37.15 9.76 4.61
CA LYS A 199 -36.00 10.65 4.78
C LYS A 199 -34.71 9.85 4.96
N LEU A 200 -34.82 8.67 5.54
CA LEU A 200 -33.70 7.76 5.72
C LEU A 200 -33.19 7.18 4.40
N GLU A 201 -34.09 6.73 3.53
CA GLU A 201 -33.71 6.18 2.23
C GLU A 201 -33.06 7.25 1.34
N GLU A 202 -33.55 8.49 1.41
CA GLU A 202 -32.93 9.64 0.74
C GLU A 202 -31.49 9.90 1.24
N VAL A 203 -31.25 9.85 2.55
CA VAL A 203 -29.90 10.02 3.14
C VAL A 203 -28.97 8.85 2.76
N ARG A 204 -29.49 7.62 2.67
CA ARG A 204 -28.73 6.44 2.23
C ARG A 204 -28.33 6.53 0.77
N GLU A 205 -29.25 6.91 -0.10
CA GLU A 205 -28.97 7.12 -1.52
C GLU A 205 -27.96 8.28 -1.71
N GLN A 206 -28.15 9.39 -0.99
CA GLN A 206 -27.16 10.48 -0.99
C GLN A 206 -25.78 10.01 -0.52
N ALA A 207 -25.71 9.17 0.52
CA ALA A 207 -24.45 8.61 1.03
C ALA A 207 -23.75 7.68 0.02
N ARG A 208 -24.51 6.84 -0.69
CA ARG A 208 -23.99 5.97 -1.76
C ARG A 208 -23.42 6.75 -2.93
N LEU A 209 -24.08 7.85 -3.28
CA LEU A 209 -23.71 8.69 -4.41
C LEU A 209 -22.66 9.75 -4.05
N ILE A 210 -22.10 9.77 -2.84
CA ILE A 210 -21.14 10.81 -2.41
C ILE A 210 -19.93 10.90 -3.36
N ASP A 211 -19.41 9.74 -3.77
CA ASP A 211 -18.22 9.64 -4.61
C ASP A 211 -18.48 10.02 -6.08
N GLU A 212 -19.74 10.09 -6.51
CA GLU A 212 -20.10 10.43 -7.88
C GLU A 212 -19.76 11.89 -8.20
N PRO A 213 -19.23 12.20 -9.41
CA PRO A 213 -18.91 13.58 -9.81
C PRO A 213 -20.10 14.53 -9.76
N SER A 214 -21.32 14.01 -9.93
CA SER A 214 -22.57 14.79 -9.91
C SER A 214 -23.06 15.14 -8.51
N SER A 215 -22.52 14.50 -7.46
CA SER A 215 -23.01 14.72 -6.10
C SER A 215 -22.60 16.10 -5.57
N PRO A 216 -23.50 16.87 -4.96
CA PRO A 216 -23.18 18.18 -4.40
C PRO A 216 -22.50 18.10 -3.02
N VAL A 217 -22.48 16.93 -2.37
CA VAL A 217 -22.04 16.76 -0.98
C VAL A 217 -20.54 17.02 -0.84
N LYS A 218 -20.16 17.99 0.00
CA LYS A 218 -18.78 18.35 0.32
C LYS A 218 -18.38 17.90 1.72
N VAL A 219 -19.32 18.03 2.66
CA VAL A 219 -19.12 17.76 4.08
C VAL A 219 -20.18 16.76 4.54
N VAL A 220 -19.74 15.76 5.29
CA VAL A 220 -20.63 14.82 5.98
C VAL A 220 -20.43 14.98 7.48
N VAL A 221 -21.52 15.17 8.22
CA VAL A 221 -21.52 15.27 9.68
C VAL A 221 -22.26 14.09 10.28
N SER A 222 -21.63 13.31 11.16
CA SER A 222 -22.20 12.07 11.69
C SER A 222 -21.89 11.85 13.18
N VAL A 223 -22.76 11.11 13.87
CA VAL A 223 -22.74 10.88 15.33
C VAL A 223 -22.14 9.53 15.71
N LEU A 224 -22.43 8.50 14.92
CA LEU A 224 -21.81 7.19 15.00
C LEU A 224 -21.43 6.75 13.60
N MET A 225 -20.48 5.83 13.58
CA MET A 225 -20.08 5.14 12.38
C MET A 225 -21.27 4.46 11.74
N LEU A 226 -21.51 4.76 10.47
CA LEU A 226 -22.53 4.07 9.69
C LEU A 226 -22.15 2.61 9.56
N ARG A 227 -22.85 1.71 10.27
CA ARG A 227 -22.61 0.27 10.16
C ARG A 227 -22.95 -0.25 8.76
N GLU A 228 -23.94 0.33 8.08
CA GLU A 228 -24.44 -0.12 6.78
C GLU A 228 -24.43 1.00 5.73
N GLY A 229 -23.95 0.73 4.52
CA GLY A 229 -24.11 1.61 3.35
C GLY A 229 -23.15 2.79 3.22
N TRP A 230 -22.17 2.93 4.12
CA TRP A 230 -21.06 3.89 3.97
C TRP A 230 -19.85 3.24 3.30
N ASP A 231 -19.79 3.35 1.98
CA ASP A 231 -18.63 3.01 1.15
C ASP A 231 -18.19 4.25 0.36
N VAL A 232 -17.52 5.17 1.05
CA VAL A 232 -17.04 6.44 0.47
C VAL A 232 -15.52 6.40 0.37
N LYS A 233 -14.98 6.50 -0.84
CA LYS A 233 -13.55 6.47 -1.14
C LYS A 233 -12.92 7.86 -1.07
N ASN A 234 -13.71 8.88 -1.35
CA ASN A 234 -13.21 10.25 -1.50
C ASN A 234 -13.03 11.01 -0.18
N VAL A 235 -13.22 10.36 0.98
CA VAL A 235 -12.91 10.97 2.28
C VAL A 235 -11.41 11.29 2.33
N SER A 236 -11.07 12.57 2.39
CA SER A 236 -9.68 13.02 2.42
C SER A 236 -9.26 13.61 3.76
N ILE A 237 -10.24 14.06 4.54
CA ILE A 237 -10.06 14.66 5.87
C ILE A 237 -11.11 14.09 6.81
N ILE A 238 -10.70 13.69 8.02
CA ILE A 238 -11.58 13.40 9.15
C ILE A 238 -11.39 14.46 10.22
N LEU A 239 -12.49 15.07 10.67
CA LEU A 239 -12.55 15.94 11.82
C LEU A 239 -13.24 15.23 12.99
N GLY A 240 -12.49 14.94 14.04
CA GLY A 240 -12.98 14.29 15.25
C GLY A 240 -13.27 15.25 16.40
N LEU A 241 -14.55 15.54 16.64
CA LEU A 241 -15.00 16.41 17.74
C LEU A 241 -15.41 15.64 19.00
N ARG A 242 -15.46 14.31 18.92
CA ARG A 242 -15.91 13.45 20.01
C ARG A 242 -14.80 13.24 21.05
N PRO A 243 -15.06 13.47 22.35
CA PRO A 243 -14.25 12.93 23.42
C PRO A 243 -14.59 11.44 23.55
N PHE A 244 -13.78 10.55 22.98
CA PHE A 244 -14.00 9.12 23.18
C PHE A 244 -13.85 8.81 24.67
N THR A 245 -14.98 8.51 25.32
CA THR A 245 -14.99 7.96 26.66
C THR A 245 -15.06 6.44 26.56
N SER A 246 -14.36 5.75 27.44
CA SER A 246 -14.16 4.29 27.51
C SER A 246 -15.43 3.43 27.60
N LYS A 247 -16.64 4.01 27.52
CA LYS A 247 -17.92 3.30 27.60
C LYS A 247 -18.43 2.76 26.26
N ALA A 248 -17.85 3.18 25.13
CA ALA A 248 -18.17 2.61 23.83
C ALA A 248 -16.90 1.93 23.31
N ASN A 249 -16.86 0.60 23.33
CA ASN A 249 -15.79 -0.25 22.77
C ASN A 249 -15.73 -0.11 21.23
N ILE A 250 -15.57 1.11 20.72
CA ILE A 250 -15.47 1.40 19.29
C ILE A 250 -13.99 1.37 18.95
N LEU A 251 -13.64 0.46 18.04
CA LEU A 251 -12.29 0.29 17.56
C LEU A 251 -11.87 1.49 16.67
N PRO A 252 -10.65 2.05 16.84
CA PRO A 252 -10.10 3.09 15.96
C PRO A 252 -10.07 2.70 14.48
N GLU A 253 -9.93 1.41 14.17
CA GLU A 253 -9.95 0.87 12.81
C GLU A 253 -11.33 1.02 12.18
N GLN A 254 -12.40 0.83 12.95
CA GLN A 254 -13.75 1.14 12.50
C GLN A 254 -13.86 2.66 12.30
N SER A 255 -13.37 3.42 13.30
CA SER A 255 -13.07 4.87 13.39
C SER A 255 -12.69 5.56 12.09
N VAL A 256 -11.51 5.17 11.66
CA VAL A 256 -10.70 5.85 10.67
C VAL A 256 -10.65 5.05 9.38
N GLY A 257 -10.81 3.72 9.44
CA GLY A 257 -10.72 2.79 8.31
C GLY A 257 -11.67 3.12 7.16
N ARG A 258 -12.81 3.75 7.47
CA ARG A 258 -13.75 4.25 6.45
C ARG A 258 -13.17 5.37 5.58
N GLY A 259 -12.19 6.12 6.09
CA GLY A 259 -11.47 7.14 5.33
C GLY A 259 -10.20 6.63 4.64
N LEU A 260 -9.73 5.43 4.97
CA LEU A 260 -8.45 4.90 4.48
C LEU A 260 -8.51 4.33 3.06
N ARG A 261 -9.67 4.31 2.40
CA ARG A 261 -9.78 3.81 1.01
C ARG A 261 -9.05 4.72 0.02
N LEU A 262 -8.36 4.18 -0.97
CA LEU A 262 -7.71 5.01 -2.00
C LEU A 262 -8.74 5.68 -2.94
N MET A 263 -8.49 6.93 -3.28
CA MET A 263 -9.10 7.64 -4.41
C MET A 263 -8.44 7.15 -5.70
N ARG A 264 -9.23 6.61 -6.63
CA ARG A 264 -8.71 5.85 -7.78
C ARG A 264 -7.89 6.69 -8.77
N SER A 265 -8.14 7.99 -8.88
CA SER A 265 -7.49 8.84 -9.89
C SER A 265 -6.36 9.72 -9.34
N LEU A 266 -5.89 9.49 -8.11
CA LEU A 266 -4.71 10.20 -7.56
C LEU A 266 -3.36 9.49 -7.86
N GLY A 267 -3.41 8.37 -8.60
CA GLY A 267 -2.23 7.58 -8.99
C GLY A 267 -1.82 6.53 -7.95
N PRO A 268 -1.18 5.42 -8.38
CA PRO A 268 -0.92 4.25 -7.54
C PRO A 268 0.30 4.41 -6.61
N ASP A 269 1.21 5.34 -6.87
CA ASP A 269 2.44 5.52 -6.07
C ASP A 269 2.37 6.66 -5.05
N TYR A 270 1.20 7.30 -4.97
CA TYR A 270 0.91 8.28 -3.95
C TYR A 270 0.55 7.53 -2.66
N THR A 271 1.39 7.66 -1.63
CA THR A 271 0.95 7.45 -0.25
C THR A 271 -0.15 8.48 0.00
N GLN A 272 -1.39 8.09 -0.30
CA GLN A 272 -2.55 8.91 -0.08
C GLN A 272 -2.63 9.17 1.42
N ILE A 273 -2.65 10.43 1.82
CA ILE A 273 -2.76 10.75 3.24
C ILE A 273 -4.23 10.97 3.57
N LEU A 274 -4.69 10.29 4.61
CA LEU A 274 -5.92 10.67 5.31
C LEU A 274 -5.53 11.67 6.38
N GLU A 275 -5.90 12.93 6.20
CA GLU A 275 -5.62 13.96 7.19
C GLU A 275 -6.64 13.90 8.33
N ILE A 276 -6.13 13.84 9.55
CA ILE A 276 -6.92 13.70 10.75
C ILE A 276 -6.72 14.95 11.59
N ILE A 277 -7.81 15.62 11.89
CA ILE A 277 -7.85 16.81 12.74
C ILE A 277 -8.82 16.48 13.88
N GLY A 278 -8.51 16.85 15.10
CA GLY A 278 -9.45 16.58 16.18
C GLY A 278 -9.06 17.18 17.51
N THR A 279 -9.92 16.94 18.50
CA THR A 279 -9.62 17.19 19.91
C THR A 279 -8.48 16.31 20.40
N ASP A 280 -7.82 16.68 21.49
CA ASP A 280 -6.70 15.91 22.07
C ASP A 280 -7.08 14.44 22.30
N LYS A 281 -8.29 14.21 22.83
CA LYS A 281 -8.84 12.87 23.07
C LYS A 281 -9.09 12.08 21.78
N PHE A 282 -9.44 12.77 20.70
CA PHE A 282 -9.62 12.13 19.40
C PHE A 282 -8.26 11.76 18.78
N GLU A 283 -7.27 12.64 18.87
CA GLU A 283 -5.91 12.36 18.40
C GLU A 283 -5.28 11.20 19.18
N GLU A 284 -5.44 11.16 20.51
CA GLU A 284 -5.03 10.03 21.35
C GLU A 284 -5.73 8.73 20.97
N PHE A 285 -7.03 8.78 20.67
CA PHE A 285 -7.78 7.64 20.19
C PHE A 285 -7.24 7.10 18.86
N VAL A 286 -6.89 7.97 17.92
CA VAL A 286 -6.30 7.56 16.64
C VAL A 286 -4.89 6.99 16.81
N LYS A 287 -4.09 7.52 17.75
CA LYS A 287 -2.77 6.97 18.08
C LYS A 287 -2.82 5.53 18.60
N GLN A 288 -3.97 5.04 19.07
CA GLN A 288 -4.11 3.62 19.44
C GLN A 288 -3.91 2.68 18.24
N LEU A 289 -4.02 3.16 16.99
CA LEU A 289 -3.65 2.39 15.79
C LEU A 289 -2.17 1.95 15.80
N GLU A 290 -1.30 2.61 16.55
CA GLU A 290 0.10 2.20 16.75
C GLU A 290 0.21 0.82 17.42
N GLN A 291 -0.78 0.42 18.23
CA GLN A 291 -0.84 -0.91 18.84
C GLN A 291 -1.00 -2.02 17.78
N GLU A 292 -1.60 -1.69 16.63
CA GLU A 292 -1.75 -2.58 15.47
C GLU A 292 -0.58 -2.44 14.48
N GLY A 293 0.52 -1.80 14.89
CA GLY A 293 1.72 -1.62 14.06
C GLY A 293 1.63 -0.50 13.02
N VAL A 294 0.58 0.34 13.07
CA VAL A 294 0.41 1.47 12.15
C VAL A 294 1.12 2.70 12.72
N GLY A 295 2.20 3.16 12.09
CA GLY A 295 2.84 4.43 12.44
C GLY A 295 1.95 5.62 12.08
N VAL A 296 1.37 6.30 13.07
CA VAL A 296 0.55 7.50 12.86
C VAL A 296 1.42 8.75 13.04
N GLY A 297 1.76 9.41 11.93
CA GLY A 297 2.52 10.66 11.98
C GLY A 297 1.73 11.81 12.62
N VAL A 298 2.41 12.73 13.29
CA VAL A 298 1.85 14.00 13.78
C VAL A 298 2.64 15.16 13.19
N THR A 299 1.95 16.16 12.65
CA THR A 299 2.57 17.38 12.12
C THR A 299 1.78 18.63 12.50
N LYS A 300 2.49 19.74 12.76
CA LYS A 300 1.89 21.08 12.84
C LYS A 300 1.78 21.75 11.47
N ILE A 301 2.63 21.35 10.53
CA ILE A 301 2.67 21.88 9.17
C ILE A 301 1.94 20.88 8.27
N PRO A 302 0.76 21.23 7.74
CA PRO A 302 0.02 20.31 6.88
C PRO A 302 0.80 20.00 5.60
N PRO A 303 0.61 18.82 5.01
CA PRO A 303 1.20 18.50 3.73
C PRO A 303 0.78 19.52 2.68
N LYS A 304 1.74 20.07 1.94
CA LYS A 304 1.44 20.98 0.83
C LYS A 304 0.55 20.26 -0.19
N PRO A 305 -0.44 20.95 -0.78
CA PRO A 305 -1.00 20.51 -2.03
C PRO A 305 0.16 20.42 -3.04
N GLY A 306 0.38 19.24 -3.60
CA GLY A 306 1.33 19.02 -4.69
C GLY A 306 0.99 19.76 -5.98
N HIS A 307 1.82 19.54 -6.98
CA HIS A 307 1.71 20.12 -8.29
C HIS A 307 1.00 19.15 -9.24
N LEU A 308 0.02 19.64 -10.00
CA LEU A 308 -0.53 18.88 -11.11
C LEU A 308 0.48 18.91 -12.26
N ILE A 309 1.01 17.74 -12.60
CA ILE A 309 1.89 17.50 -13.74
C ILE A 309 1.04 17.01 -14.90
N VAL A 310 0.96 17.79 -15.98
CA VAL A 310 0.18 17.44 -17.17
C VAL A 310 1.01 17.67 -18.42
N PRO A 311 0.89 16.80 -19.44
CA PRO A 311 1.46 17.11 -20.74
C PRO A 311 0.74 18.32 -21.34
N LEU A 312 1.50 19.23 -21.93
CA LEU A 312 0.99 20.43 -22.57
C LEU A 312 0.95 20.21 -24.07
N LYS A 313 -0.24 20.33 -24.68
CA LYS A 313 -0.38 20.24 -26.15
C LYS A 313 0.47 21.27 -26.90
N THR A 314 0.68 22.44 -26.30
CA THR A 314 1.58 23.50 -26.81
C THR A 314 3.06 23.12 -26.78
N ARG A 315 3.43 22.04 -26.07
CA ARG A 315 4.79 21.49 -25.95
C ARG A 315 4.93 20.14 -26.67
N SER A 316 4.11 19.90 -27.71
CA SER A 316 4.10 18.65 -28.48
C SER A 316 5.43 18.35 -29.19
N GLU A 317 6.22 19.37 -29.53
CA GLU A 317 7.58 19.21 -30.06
C GLU A 317 8.52 18.44 -29.09
N TYR A 318 8.25 18.52 -27.78
CA TYR A 318 9.03 17.82 -26.74
C TYR A 318 8.45 16.45 -26.38
N ASN A 319 7.47 15.92 -27.14
CA ASN A 319 6.90 14.60 -26.90
C ASN A 319 7.94 13.48 -27.13
N PHE A 320 7.83 12.41 -26.34
CA PHE A 320 8.54 11.16 -26.56
C PHE A 320 7.52 10.05 -26.84
N GLU A 321 7.82 9.24 -27.85
CA GLU A 321 7.16 7.96 -28.10
C GLU A 321 8.14 6.85 -27.71
N ILE A 322 8.02 6.35 -26.49
CA ILE A 322 8.95 5.37 -25.94
C ILE A 322 8.47 3.97 -26.34
N PRO A 323 9.27 3.15 -27.05
CA PRO A 323 8.82 1.84 -27.52
C PRO A 323 8.53 0.91 -26.33
N GLU A 324 7.38 0.24 -26.32
CA GLU A 324 7.07 -0.71 -25.26
C GLU A 324 7.48 -2.13 -25.72
N LEU A 325 8.42 -2.75 -25.01
CA LEU A 325 8.92 -4.10 -25.34
C LEU A 325 8.32 -5.15 -24.41
N THR A 326 8.00 -6.33 -24.95
CA THR A 326 7.67 -7.49 -24.11
C THR A 326 8.89 -7.92 -23.29
N PRO A 327 8.70 -8.50 -22.09
CA PRO A 327 9.81 -8.99 -21.29
C PRO A 327 10.70 -9.98 -22.05
N GLY A 328 12.02 -9.80 -22.01
CA GLY A 328 13.00 -10.71 -22.63
C GLY A 328 13.14 -12.05 -21.90
N PHE A 329 12.39 -12.23 -20.82
CA PHE A 329 12.24 -13.51 -20.16
C PHE A 329 10.85 -13.63 -19.55
N THR A 330 10.37 -14.86 -19.48
CA THR A 330 9.21 -15.25 -18.67
C THR A 330 9.67 -16.25 -17.62
N ARG A 331 8.80 -16.58 -16.67
CA ARG A 331 9.07 -17.66 -15.73
C ARG A 331 8.11 -18.80 -15.95
N LYS A 332 8.66 -19.99 -16.20
CA LYS A 332 7.88 -21.21 -16.20
C LYS A 332 7.76 -21.70 -14.76
N MET A 333 6.57 -21.59 -14.18
CA MET A 333 6.28 -22.02 -12.81
C MET A 333 6.17 -23.55 -12.65
N THR A 334 6.39 -24.31 -13.74
CA THR A 334 6.33 -25.77 -13.79
C THR A 334 7.72 -26.36 -14.07
N GLY A 335 7.99 -27.57 -13.55
CA GLY A 335 9.28 -28.25 -13.76
C GLY A 335 10.32 -28.01 -12.64
N LEU A 336 9.94 -27.33 -11.55
CA LEU A 336 10.79 -27.14 -10.37
C LEU A 336 11.24 -28.48 -9.74
N ASP A 337 10.48 -29.55 -9.95
CA ASP A 337 10.81 -30.92 -9.55
C ASP A 337 12.09 -31.46 -10.21
N LYS A 338 12.50 -30.87 -11.34
CA LYS A 338 13.74 -31.22 -12.07
C LYS A 338 14.94 -30.38 -11.66
N PHE A 339 14.80 -29.52 -10.66
CA PHE A 339 15.92 -28.69 -10.18
C PHE A 339 16.99 -29.58 -9.55
N ASP A 340 18.20 -29.54 -10.11
CA ASP A 340 19.33 -30.31 -9.58
C ASP A 340 19.94 -29.58 -8.36
N VAL A 341 19.77 -30.19 -7.19
CA VAL A 341 20.29 -29.66 -5.92
C VAL A 341 21.81 -29.80 -5.84
N SER A 342 22.42 -30.72 -6.58
CA SER A 342 23.85 -31.03 -6.50
C SER A 342 24.76 -29.92 -7.04
N GLU A 343 24.23 -29.04 -7.90
CA GLU A 343 24.95 -27.88 -8.43
C GLU A 343 25.02 -26.68 -7.45
N LEU A 344 24.37 -26.81 -6.30
CA LEU A 344 24.38 -25.78 -5.27
C LEU A 344 25.70 -25.78 -4.49
N GLN A 345 26.09 -24.59 -4.03
CA GLN A 345 27.31 -24.36 -3.27
C GLN A 345 27.04 -24.44 -1.77
N GLN A 346 28.06 -24.83 -1.01
CA GLN A 346 28.05 -24.64 0.44
C GLN A 346 27.92 -23.14 0.74
N LEU A 347 27.09 -22.82 1.74
CA LEU A 347 26.83 -21.43 2.13
C LEU A 347 27.33 -21.11 3.54
N ILE A 348 27.29 -22.09 4.46
CA ILE A 348 27.48 -21.86 5.89
C ILE A 348 28.36 -22.98 6.45
N GLU A 349 29.24 -22.65 7.39
CA GLU A 349 29.92 -23.67 8.20
C GLU A 349 29.08 -24.01 9.43
N LEU A 350 28.98 -25.29 9.77
CA LEU A 350 28.21 -25.71 10.94
C LEU A 350 28.88 -25.21 12.23
N ASP A 351 28.30 -24.17 12.83
CA ASP A 351 28.74 -23.68 14.13
C ASP A 351 28.40 -24.68 15.23
N LYS A 352 29.44 -25.33 15.75
CA LYS A 352 29.37 -26.28 16.87
C LYS A 352 29.64 -25.61 18.22
N SER A 353 29.92 -24.31 18.25
CA SER A 353 30.18 -23.59 19.50
C SER A 353 28.86 -23.39 20.25
N GLY A 354 28.67 -24.16 21.31
CA GLY A 354 27.55 -24.02 22.21
C GLY A 354 27.69 -22.76 23.05
N ASN A 355 27.20 -21.63 22.53
CA ASN A 355 27.10 -20.41 23.33
C ASN A 355 25.64 -20.13 23.65
N PHE A 356 25.32 -20.29 24.93
CA PHE A 356 24.16 -19.71 25.58
C PHE A 356 24.06 -18.23 25.18
N ARG A 357 22.89 -17.79 24.72
CA ARG A 357 22.65 -16.36 24.49
C ARG A 357 22.61 -15.65 25.83
N ASN A 358 23.74 -15.12 26.27
CA ASN A 358 23.77 -14.07 27.29
C ASN A 358 23.23 -12.78 26.66
N ILE A 359 21.90 -12.63 26.59
CA ILE A 359 21.31 -11.34 26.22
C ILE A 359 21.42 -10.43 27.45
N LYS A 360 22.34 -9.46 27.40
CA LYS A 360 22.33 -8.33 28.35
C LYS A 360 21.16 -7.42 27.97
N VAL A 361 20.00 -7.68 28.54
CA VAL A 361 18.87 -6.75 28.45
C VAL A 361 19.19 -5.55 29.35
N SER A 362 19.38 -4.39 28.73
CA SER A 362 19.44 -3.11 29.45
C SER A 362 18.00 -2.66 29.67
N LEU A 363 17.54 -2.65 30.91
CA LEU A 363 16.24 -2.06 31.24
C LEU A 363 16.40 -0.54 31.17
N LEU A 364 15.80 0.05 30.14
CA LEU A 364 15.64 1.49 30.00
C LEU A 364 14.25 1.86 30.51
N HIS A 365 14.19 2.84 31.41
CA HIS A 365 12.92 3.44 31.80
C HIS A 365 12.39 4.19 30.57
N GLY A 366 11.17 3.85 30.12
CA GLY A 366 10.62 4.20 28.81
C GLY A 366 10.44 5.69 28.49
N THR A 367 10.95 6.59 29.33
CA THR A 367 10.80 8.04 29.17
C THR A 367 12.07 8.86 29.39
N THR A 368 13.19 8.30 29.89
CA THR A 368 14.37 9.12 30.25
C THR A 368 15.73 8.59 29.77
N GLU A 369 15.77 7.51 28.98
CA GLU A 369 17.01 6.88 28.45
C GLU A 369 18.09 6.53 29.51
N GLN A 370 17.85 6.72 30.80
CA GLN A 370 18.79 6.32 31.84
C GLN A 370 18.71 4.80 32.09
N ARG A 371 19.87 4.15 32.01
CA ARG A 371 20.05 2.71 32.30
C ARG A 371 19.76 2.42 33.78
N VAL A 372 18.68 1.71 34.08
CA VAL A 372 18.27 1.39 35.46
C VAL A 372 18.83 0.04 35.94
N GLY A 373 19.47 -0.74 35.07
CA GLY A 373 20.15 -1.97 35.45
C GLY A 373 20.31 -2.95 34.29
N THR A 374 21.29 -3.85 34.42
CA THR A 374 21.49 -4.96 33.47
C THR A 374 21.09 -6.25 34.18
N LYS A 375 20.06 -6.94 33.70
CA LYS A 375 19.73 -8.29 34.19
C LYS A 375 20.14 -9.30 33.13
N GLN A 376 21.01 -10.24 33.49
CA GLN A 376 21.32 -11.39 32.64
C GLN A 376 20.19 -12.39 32.79
N VAL A 377 19.52 -12.71 31.68
CA VAL A 377 18.55 -13.79 31.61
C VAL A 377 19.23 -14.96 30.90
N ILE A 378 19.35 -16.09 31.60
CA ILE A 378 19.78 -17.36 31.03
C ILE A 378 18.49 -18.02 30.53
N ILE A 379 18.38 -18.20 29.21
CA ILE A 379 17.32 -19.02 28.63
C ILE A 379 17.92 -20.43 28.52
N GLU A 380 17.48 -21.34 29.38
CA GLU A 380 17.77 -22.76 29.26
C GLU A 380 16.99 -23.35 28.07
N ASP A 381 17.64 -24.19 27.27
CA ASP A 381 17.03 -24.86 26.11
C ASP A 381 15.95 -25.84 26.55
N ASP A 382 14.67 -25.50 26.34
CA ASP A 382 13.61 -26.52 26.20
C ASP A 382 12.29 -25.95 25.64
N ASP A 383 12.31 -25.39 24.42
CA ASP A 383 11.12 -25.33 23.58
C ASP A 383 11.53 -25.51 22.11
N TYR A 384 11.59 -26.78 21.72
CA TYR A 384 12.15 -27.21 20.46
C TYR A 384 11.19 -26.95 19.29
N VAL A 385 11.45 -25.88 18.53
CA VAL A 385 10.94 -25.77 17.15
C VAL A 385 11.42 -27.01 16.38
N SER A 386 10.49 -27.74 15.78
CA SER A 386 10.82 -28.97 15.07
C SER A 386 11.64 -28.66 13.80
N SER A 387 12.45 -29.62 13.35
CA SER A 387 13.17 -29.48 12.07
C SER A 387 12.18 -29.23 10.91
N GLN A 388 10.98 -29.80 11.00
CA GLN A 388 9.90 -29.61 10.02
C GLN A 388 9.37 -28.18 10.01
N GLU A 389 9.14 -27.57 11.17
CA GLU A 389 8.71 -26.18 11.30
C GLU A 389 9.78 -25.20 10.80
N LEU A 390 11.06 -25.43 11.15
CA LEU A 390 12.17 -24.60 10.67
C LEU A 390 12.30 -24.65 9.15
N LEU A 391 12.25 -25.86 8.57
CA LEU A 391 12.29 -26.05 7.11
C LEU A 391 11.03 -25.51 6.44
N GLY A 392 9.86 -25.64 7.07
CA GLY A 392 8.59 -25.11 6.58
C GLY A 392 8.58 -23.59 6.54
N SER A 393 9.03 -22.94 7.62
CA SER A 393 9.22 -21.49 7.70
C SER A 393 10.22 -20.99 6.65
N LEU A 394 11.36 -21.68 6.50
CA LEU A 394 12.35 -21.38 5.48
C LEU A 394 11.79 -21.55 4.05
N THR A 395 11.00 -22.59 3.81
CA THR A 395 10.33 -22.85 2.53
C THR A 395 9.33 -21.74 2.21
N ASN A 396 8.47 -21.37 3.16
CA ASN A 396 7.51 -20.27 2.99
C ASN A 396 8.22 -18.95 2.71
N LYS A 397 9.35 -18.71 3.38
CA LYS A 397 10.18 -17.53 3.12
C LYS A 397 10.76 -17.52 1.71
N ILE A 398 11.27 -18.65 1.21
CA ILE A 398 11.74 -18.79 -0.18
C ILE A 398 10.61 -18.57 -1.19
N ILE A 399 9.43 -19.13 -0.92
CA ILE A 399 8.24 -18.94 -1.75
C ILE A 399 7.85 -17.48 -1.84
N ARG A 400 7.81 -16.79 -0.68
CA ARG A 400 7.49 -15.38 -0.58
C ARG A 400 8.54 -14.51 -1.27
N GLU A 401 9.83 -14.74 -1.01
CA GLU A 401 10.93 -13.97 -1.59
C GLU A 401 11.05 -14.13 -3.10
N GLY A 402 10.86 -15.36 -3.61
CA GLY A 402 10.93 -15.66 -5.04
C GLY A 402 9.59 -15.62 -5.78
N LYS A 403 8.49 -15.28 -5.10
CA LYS A 403 7.11 -15.23 -5.63
C LYS A 403 6.71 -16.51 -6.38
N PHE A 404 6.98 -17.68 -5.79
CA PHE A 404 6.66 -18.99 -6.39
C PHE A 404 5.24 -19.44 -6.03
N SER A 405 4.23 -19.11 -6.84
CA SER A 405 2.84 -19.48 -6.55
C SER A 405 2.64 -21.00 -6.43
N ALA A 406 1.98 -21.45 -5.36
CA ALA A 406 1.45 -22.81 -5.16
C ALA A 406 2.46 -23.99 -5.30
N ASN A 407 3.73 -23.81 -4.91
CA ASN A 407 4.79 -24.82 -5.08
C ASN A 407 5.43 -25.32 -3.77
N PHE A 408 4.71 -25.27 -2.63
CA PHE A 408 5.28 -25.60 -1.32
C PHE A 408 5.94 -26.98 -1.26
N ASN A 409 5.24 -28.03 -1.69
CA ASN A 409 5.75 -29.40 -1.58
C ASN A 409 7.03 -29.65 -2.39
N VAL A 410 7.15 -29.01 -3.55
CA VAL A 410 8.33 -29.17 -4.42
C VAL A 410 9.52 -28.42 -3.83
N ILE A 411 9.31 -27.16 -3.44
CA ILE A 411 10.36 -26.32 -2.86
C ILE A 411 10.81 -26.89 -1.51
N TYR A 412 9.89 -27.39 -0.68
CA TYR A 412 10.23 -28.05 0.59
C TYR A 412 11.18 -29.23 0.38
N LYS A 413 10.97 -30.06 -0.64
CA LYS A 413 11.87 -31.17 -0.98
C LYS A 413 13.27 -30.68 -1.35
N ILE A 414 13.36 -29.62 -2.16
CA ILE A 414 14.64 -29.00 -2.56
C ILE A 414 15.37 -28.44 -1.35
N VAL A 415 14.67 -27.66 -0.50
CA VAL A 415 15.21 -27.07 0.73
C VAL A 415 15.72 -28.17 1.66
N LYS A 416 14.93 -29.23 1.88
CA LYS A 416 15.30 -30.35 2.72
C LYS A 416 16.57 -31.05 2.21
N LEU A 417 16.66 -31.33 0.91
CA LEU A 417 17.84 -31.96 0.30
C LEU A 417 19.08 -31.06 0.40
N TYR A 418 18.94 -29.77 0.10
CA TYR A 418 20.04 -28.82 0.18
C TYR A 418 20.57 -28.67 1.61
N VAL A 419 19.69 -28.44 2.58
CA VAL A 419 20.07 -28.27 3.99
C VAL A 419 20.71 -29.54 4.54
N LYS A 420 20.18 -30.72 4.18
CA LYS A 420 20.71 -32.01 4.65
C LYS A 420 22.09 -32.31 4.09
N ASN A 421 22.33 -32.07 2.80
CA ASN A 421 23.49 -32.65 2.10
C ASN A 421 24.59 -31.64 1.75
N ILE A 422 24.27 -30.35 1.59
CA ILE A 422 25.17 -29.37 0.94
C ILE A 422 25.37 -28.09 1.77
N CYS A 423 24.30 -27.55 2.36
CA CYS A 423 24.29 -26.21 2.98
C CYS A 423 25.43 -25.99 3.98
N PHE A 424 25.77 -27.04 4.75
CA PHE A 424 26.76 -27.02 5.82
C PHE A 424 28.15 -27.55 5.40
N GLY A 425 28.36 -27.87 4.12
CA GLY A 425 29.59 -28.48 3.60
C GLY A 425 29.78 -29.97 3.94
N GLN A 426 28.82 -30.55 4.67
CA GLN A 426 28.79 -31.94 5.07
C GLN A 426 27.34 -32.43 5.13
N THR A 427 27.13 -33.75 5.09
CA THR A 427 25.81 -34.33 5.34
C THR A 427 25.48 -34.24 6.84
N VAL A 428 24.33 -33.66 7.17
CA VAL A 428 23.89 -33.44 8.56
C VAL A 428 22.59 -34.18 8.87
N ASN A 429 22.37 -34.47 10.16
CA ASN A 429 21.07 -34.91 10.65
C ASN A 429 20.21 -33.68 11.00
N LEU A 430 19.06 -33.53 10.35
CA LEU A 430 18.20 -32.35 10.51
C LEU A 430 17.59 -32.20 11.91
N ASP A 431 17.47 -33.31 12.65
CA ASP A 431 16.90 -33.31 14.01
C ASP A 431 17.96 -33.02 15.08
N GLU A 432 19.23 -32.97 14.69
CA GLU A 432 20.33 -32.63 15.60
C GLU A 432 20.17 -31.18 16.12
N LEU A 433 20.35 -31.01 17.43
CA LEU A 433 20.23 -29.72 18.13
C LEU A 433 21.10 -28.63 17.48
N THR A 434 22.34 -28.97 17.12
CA THR A 434 23.32 -28.05 16.51
C THR A 434 22.82 -27.50 15.17
N VAL A 435 22.20 -28.36 14.35
CA VAL A 435 21.64 -28.00 13.04
C VAL A 435 20.41 -27.11 13.22
N ARG A 436 19.48 -27.51 14.10
CA ARG A 436 18.26 -26.73 14.37
C ARG A 436 18.57 -25.35 14.93
N ARG A 437 19.54 -25.24 15.85
CA ARG A 437 20.01 -23.96 16.36
C ARG A 437 20.57 -23.06 15.27
N ASN A 438 21.36 -23.59 14.35
CA ASN A 438 21.88 -22.82 13.23
C ASN A 438 20.77 -22.34 12.29
N LEU A 439 19.81 -23.21 11.95
CA LEU A 439 18.66 -22.85 11.10
C LEU A 439 17.75 -21.80 11.75
N ALA A 440 17.62 -21.82 13.08
CA ALA A 440 16.84 -20.82 13.83
C ALA A 440 17.50 -19.43 13.84
N LYS A 441 18.80 -19.31 13.54
CA LYS A 441 19.47 -18.01 13.46
C LYS A 441 18.96 -17.23 12.22
N ALA A 442 18.49 -16.00 12.45
CA ALA A 442 17.89 -15.18 11.39
C ALA A 442 18.83 -14.90 10.20
N ASN A 443 20.13 -14.66 10.47
CA ASN A 443 21.14 -14.45 9.44
C ASN A 443 21.34 -15.70 8.56
N VAL A 444 21.37 -16.89 9.16
CA VAL A 444 21.48 -18.19 8.47
C VAL A 444 20.25 -18.43 7.60
N SER A 445 19.05 -18.33 8.19
CA SER A 445 17.77 -18.45 7.48
C SER A 445 17.65 -17.46 6.31
N ASN A 446 18.01 -16.19 6.52
CA ASN A 446 18.01 -15.17 5.46
C ASN A 446 18.97 -15.54 4.31
N ALA A 447 20.20 -15.95 4.64
CA ALA A 447 21.19 -16.31 3.64
C ALA A 447 20.74 -17.49 2.78
N ILE A 448 20.23 -18.56 3.40
CA ILE A 448 19.71 -19.73 2.69
C ILE A 448 18.52 -19.34 1.80
N ALA A 449 17.58 -18.56 2.35
CA ALA A 449 16.38 -18.15 1.62
C ALA A 449 16.74 -17.32 0.37
N THR A 450 17.62 -16.33 0.51
CA THR A 450 18.06 -15.48 -0.60
C THR A 450 18.83 -16.29 -1.65
N TYR A 451 19.71 -17.20 -1.23
CA TYR A 451 20.50 -18.03 -2.14
C TYR A 451 19.63 -18.99 -2.96
N LEU A 452 18.76 -19.76 -2.30
CA LEU A 452 17.87 -20.71 -2.98
C LEU A 452 16.83 -20.00 -3.84
N SER A 453 16.24 -18.90 -3.37
CA SER A 453 15.28 -18.13 -4.18
C SER A 453 15.90 -17.66 -5.49
N ARG A 454 17.14 -17.16 -5.44
CA ARG A 454 17.89 -16.76 -6.63
C ARG A 454 18.11 -17.93 -7.59
N LYS A 455 18.62 -19.06 -7.10
CA LYS A 455 18.93 -20.23 -7.94
C LYS A 455 17.70 -20.85 -8.58
N LEU A 456 16.60 -20.93 -7.84
CA LEU A 456 15.31 -21.36 -8.37
C LEU A 456 14.74 -20.33 -9.37
N GLY A 457 14.92 -19.04 -9.11
CA GLY A 457 14.58 -17.97 -10.05
C GLY A 457 15.33 -18.07 -11.37
N GLU A 458 16.65 -18.27 -11.32
CA GLU A 458 17.52 -18.51 -12.48
C GLU A 458 17.08 -19.74 -13.27
N PHE A 459 16.80 -20.87 -12.60
CA PHE A 459 16.35 -22.10 -13.25
C PHE A 459 14.96 -21.97 -13.91
N THR A 460 14.04 -21.23 -13.29
CA THR A 460 12.69 -20.99 -13.85
C THR A 460 12.66 -19.95 -14.97
N LYS A 461 13.78 -19.27 -15.23
CA LYS A 461 13.90 -18.24 -16.27
C LYS A 461 13.85 -18.89 -17.66
N VAL A 462 12.83 -18.56 -18.44
CA VAL A 462 12.75 -18.89 -19.86
C VAL A 462 13.02 -17.63 -20.65
N THR A 463 14.16 -17.57 -21.36
CA THR A 463 14.45 -16.46 -22.26
C THR A 463 13.42 -16.43 -23.39
N THR A 464 12.70 -15.33 -23.50
CA THR A 464 11.72 -15.10 -24.57
C THR A 464 12.29 -14.08 -25.53
N LYS A 465 12.01 -14.25 -26.83
CA LYS A 465 12.37 -13.24 -27.82
C LYS A 465 11.56 -11.98 -27.52
N MET A 466 12.23 -10.88 -27.17
CA MET A 466 11.56 -9.59 -27.03
C MET A 466 10.89 -9.21 -28.33
N THR A 467 9.67 -8.67 -28.24
CA THR A 467 8.90 -8.13 -29.35
C THR A 467 8.40 -6.74 -28.97
N MET A 468 8.28 -5.85 -29.94
CA MET A 468 7.62 -4.57 -29.72
C MET A 468 6.11 -4.80 -29.55
N LYS A 469 5.48 -4.09 -28.62
CA LYS A 469 4.02 -3.97 -28.58
C LYS A 469 3.56 -2.98 -29.65
N ASN A 470 2.29 -3.07 -30.04
CA ASN A 470 1.74 -2.27 -31.16
C ASN A 470 1.71 -0.75 -30.89
N TYR A 471 1.77 -0.32 -29.63
CA TYR A 471 1.61 1.08 -29.25
C TYR A 471 2.79 1.51 -28.36
N PRO A 472 3.57 2.52 -28.77
CA PRO A 472 4.57 3.12 -27.89
C PRO A 472 3.87 3.90 -26.77
N VAL A 473 4.61 4.12 -25.69
CA VAL A 473 4.20 5.03 -24.62
C VAL A 473 4.41 6.46 -25.10
N SER A 474 3.32 7.12 -25.48
CA SER A 474 3.32 8.53 -25.85
C SER A 474 3.10 9.40 -24.62
N LEU A 475 4.10 10.22 -24.25
CA LEU A 475 4.01 11.02 -23.02
C LEU A 475 2.94 12.12 -23.11
N ILE A 476 2.63 12.61 -24.31
CA ILE A 476 1.59 13.62 -24.53
C ILE A 476 0.16 13.09 -24.37
N GLU A 477 -0.03 11.77 -24.46
CA GLU A 477 -1.33 11.10 -24.30
C GLU A 477 -1.64 10.73 -22.85
N LEU A 478 -0.75 11.07 -21.92
CA LEU A 478 -0.97 10.83 -20.49
C LEU A 478 -2.03 11.80 -19.94
N ASP A 479 -2.92 11.29 -19.08
CA ASP A 479 -3.96 12.09 -18.42
C ASP A 479 -3.40 13.13 -17.43
N GLY A 480 -2.10 13.05 -17.12
CA GLY A 480 -1.44 13.82 -16.07
C GLY A 480 -1.57 13.18 -14.68
N PHE A 481 -0.84 13.73 -13.72
CA PHE A 481 -0.76 13.20 -12.36
C PHE A 481 -0.35 14.24 -11.34
N TYR A 482 -0.55 13.93 -10.06
CA TYR A 482 -0.23 14.84 -8.97
C TYR A 482 1.13 14.54 -8.35
N TRP A 483 1.91 15.57 -8.06
CA TRP A 483 3.27 15.47 -7.57
C TRP A 483 3.48 16.31 -6.32
N LYS A 484 3.54 15.66 -5.15
CA LYS A 484 3.71 16.37 -3.87
C LYS A 484 5.16 16.71 -3.51
N ARG A 485 6.13 16.19 -4.27
CA ARG A 485 7.55 16.46 -4.03
C ARG A 485 7.97 17.73 -4.78
N GLU A 486 9.27 18.01 -4.74
CA GLU A 486 9.81 19.14 -5.46
C GLU A 486 9.63 19.00 -6.98
N ILE A 487 9.58 20.14 -7.64
CA ILE A 487 9.53 20.24 -9.10
C ILE A 487 10.75 21.02 -9.60
N ALA A 488 11.15 20.75 -10.84
CA ALA A 488 12.05 21.59 -11.62
C ALA A 488 11.27 22.28 -12.74
N GLU A 489 11.39 23.61 -12.81
CA GLU A 489 10.78 24.41 -13.88
C GLU A 489 11.65 24.35 -15.13
N ALA A 490 11.25 23.49 -16.07
CA ALA A 490 11.94 23.30 -17.35
C ALA A 490 10.97 23.54 -18.52
N ARG A 491 11.54 23.88 -19.68
CA ARG A 491 10.77 24.20 -20.89
C ARG A 491 10.97 23.16 -21.99
N ARG A 492 12.12 22.47 -22.02
CA ARG A 492 12.44 21.42 -23.00
C ARG A 492 11.81 20.05 -22.66
N THR A 493 10.59 20.06 -22.13
CA THR A 493 9.83 18.88 -21.71
C THR A 493 8.37 19.01 -22.09
N VAL A 494 7.72 17.88 -22.40
CA VAL A 494 6.30 17.84 -22.75
C VAL A 494 5.40 18.28 -21.59
N PHE A 495 5.85 18.10 -20.35
CA PHE A 495 5.07 18.42 -19.15
C PHE A 495 5.13 19.92 -18.80
N ASN A 496 4.13 20.40 -18.05
CA ASN A 496 4.14 21.76 -17.48
C ASN A 496 5.25 21.96 -16.43
N TYR A 497 5.58 20.93 -15.67
CA TYR A 497 6.68 20.90 -14.70
C TYR A 497 7.40 19.55 -14.76
N THR A 498 8.67 19.51 -14.35
CA THR A 498 9.44 18.28 -14.23
C THR A 498 9.37 17.75 -12.80
N PRO A 499 8.71 16.60 -12.55
CA PRO A 499 8.70 15.98 -11.23
C PRO A 499 10.08 15.42 -10.86
N VAL A 500 10.54 15.68 -9.63
CA VAL A 500 11.85 15.20 -9.14
C VAL A 500 11.74 14.69 -7.70
N TYR A 501 12.36 13.54 -7.41
CA TYR A 501 12.28 12.86 -6.12
C TYR A 501 13.25 13.43 -5.08
N ASN A 502 14.35 14.04 -5.52
CA ASN A 502 15.43 14.54 -4.68
C ASN A 502 16.19 15.71 -5.35
N ASN A 503 17.12 16.32 -4.61
CA ASN A 503 17.91 17.46 -5.10
C ASN A 503 18.85 17.09 -6.27
N LEU A 504 19.35 15.85 -6.33
CA LEU A 504 20.19 15.41 -7.45
C LEU A 504 19.39 15.43 -8.76
N GLU A 505 18.19 14.87 -8.76
CA GLU A 505 17.32 14.88 -9.94
C GLU A 505 16.92 16.30 -10.35
N LYS A 506 16.70 17.19 -9.37
CA LYS A 506 16.44 18.60 -9.63
C LYS A 506 17.62 19.28 -10.32
N ASP A 507 18.83 19.12 -9.77
CA ASP A 507 20.06 19.65 -10.34
C ASP A 507 20.32 19.06 -11.74
N PHE A 508 20.02 17.78 -11.93
CA PHE A 508 20.18 17.08 -13.20
C PHE A 508 19.16 17.54 -14.26
N ALA A 509 17.90 17.76 -13.88
CA ALA A 509 16.89 18.32 -14.76
C ALA A 509 17.27 19.73 -15.24
N PHE A 510 17.80 20.57 -14.36
CA PHE A 510 18.32 21.89 -14.75
C PHE A 510 19.55 21.78 -15.64
N PHE A 511 20.41 20.79 -15.44
CA PHE A 511 21.51 20.52 -16.37
C PHE A 511 20.97 20.14 -17.77
N LEU A 512 20.00 19.23 -17.89
CA LEU A 512 19.42 18.85 -19.18
C LEU A 512 18.74 20.03 -19.89
N GLU A 513 18.06 20.91 -19.15
CA GLU A 513 17.46 22.15 -19.71
C GLU A 513 18.52 23.09 -20.29
N ASN A 514 19.69 23.20 -19.64
CA ASN A 514 20.75 24.15 -20.02
C ASN A 514 21.80 23.55 -20.98
N ALA A 515 21.85 22.22 -21.12
CA ALA A 515 22.78 21.55 -22.03
C ALA A 515 22.45 21.89 -23.48
N LYS A 516 23.44 22.41 -24.22
CA LYS A 516 23.23 22.88 -25.60
C LYS A 516 22.99 21.77 -26.61
N ASP A 517 23.45 20.57 -26.30
CA ASP A 517 23.35 19.36 -27.11
C ASP A 517 22.16 18.47 -26.72
N ILE A 518 21.26 18.94 -25.85
CA ILE A 518 19.99 18.26 -25.51
C ILE A 518 18.83 19.00 -26.15
N ASN A 519 18.12 18.34 -27.07
CA ASN A 519 16.96 18.92 -27.76
C ASN A 519 15.72 18.91 -26.87
N LYS A 520 15.48 17.79 -26.19
CA LYS A 520 14.33 17.57 -25.32
C LYS A 520 14.62 16.53 -24.25
N PHE A 521 13.92 16.61 -23.14
CA PHE A 521 13.97 15.60 -22.08
C PHE A 521 12.64 15.49 -21.34
N ALA A 522 12.43 14.39 -20.63
CA ALA A 522 11.31 14.24 -19.72
C ALA A 522 11.72 13.42 -18.51
N ALA A 523 11.26 13.81 -17.32
CA ALA A 523 11.33 12.95 -16.16
C ALA A 523 10.33 11.79 -16.32
N LEU A 524 10.84 10.59 -16.11
CA LEU A 524 10.09 9.35 -16.09
C LEU A 524 9.75 9.05 -14.64
N SER A 525 8.50 9.32 -14.26
CA SER A 525 8.03 9.03 -12.91
C SER A 525 7.45 7.63 -12.83
N GLU A 526 7.79 6.91 -11.75
CA GLU A 526 7.36 5.54 -11.47
C GLU A 526 5.83 5.42 -11.58
N THR A 527 5.37 4.44 -12.37
CA THR A 527 3.97 4.16 -12.75
C THR A 527 3.21 5.23 -13.55
N TYR A 528 3.50 6.52 -13.41
CA TYR A 528 2.75 7.61 -14.05
C TYR A 528 3.04 7.75 -15.53
N THR A 529 4.32 7.67 -15.90
CA THR A 529 4.72 7.67 -17.30
C THR A 529 4.45 6.33 -17.98
N LYS A 530 3.97 5.32 -17.23
CA LYS A 530 3.64 3.95 -17.67
C LYS A 530 4.82 3.16 -18.27
N PHE A 531 5.98 3.79 -18.42
CA PHE A 531 7.18 3.16 -18.92
C PHE A 531 7.92 2.43 -17.79
N CYS A 532 8.23 1.15 -18.02
CA CYS A 532 9.05 0.36 -17.12
C CYS A 532 9.80 -0.74 -17.87
N ILE A 533 10.90 -1.20 -17.30
CA ILE A 533 11.73 -2.28 -17.81
C ILE A 533 11.63 -3.44 -16.83
N THR A 534 11.23 -4.61 -17.32
CA THR A 534 11.13 -5.81 -16.48
C THR A 534 12.51 -6.45 -16.32
N TYR A 535 12.97 -6.65 -15.08
CA TYR A 535 14.25 -7.29 -14.77
C TYR A 535 14.11 -8.39 -13.71
N LEU A 536 15.12 -9.26 -13.62
CA LEU A 536 15.21 -10.28 -12.58
C LEU A 536 16.07 -9.72 -11.44
N ASN A 537 15.49 -9.60 -10.24
CA ASN A 537 16.24 -9.07 -9.09
C ASN A 537 17.19 -10.12 -8.48
N LYS A 538 18.03 -9.70 -7.52
CA LYS A 538 18.99 -10.58 -6.82
C LYS A 538 18.32 -11.80 -6.17
N LYS A 539 17.05 -11.68 -5.78
CA LYS A 539 16.26 -12.78 -5.17
C LYS A 539 15.66 -13.74 -6.20
N GLY A 540 15.88 -13.53 -7.50
CA GLY A 540 15.34 -14.38 -8.56
C GLY A 540 13.85 -14.13 -8.87
N SER A 541 13.28 -13.03 -8.39
CA SER A 541 11.89 -12.65 -8.67
C SER A 541 11.81 -11.59 -9.77
N GLN A 542 10.76 -11.65 -10.58
CA GLN A 542 10.48 -10.63 -11.59
C GLN A 542 10.09 -9.32 -10.90
N SER A 543 10.79 -8.24 -11.26
CA SER A 543 10.59 -6.89 -10.74
C SER A 543 10.52 -5.88 -11.87
N LEU A 544 9.93 -4.72 -11.58
CA LEU A 544 9.86 -3.59 -12.51
C LEU A 544 10.94 -2.57 -12.14
N TYR A 545 11.60 -2.04 -13.16
CA TYR A 545 12.57 -0.96 -13.06
C TYR A 545 12.00 0.26 -13.79
N TYR A 546 11.99 1.40 -13.10
CA TYR A 546 11.52 2.68 -13.60
C TYR A 546 12.71 3.63 -13.67
N PRO A 547 13.23 3.93 -14.87
CA PRO A 547 14.29 4.92 -15.04
C PRO A 547 13.83 6.32 -14.66
N ASP A 548 14.76 7.22 -14.34
CA ASP A 548 14.44 8.58 -13.87
C ASP A 548 14.17 9.58 -15.01
N PHE A 549 14.91 9.50 -16.12
CA PHE A 549 14.74 10.44 -17.25
C PHE A 549 14.86 9.77 -18.62
N VAL A 550 14.24 10.39 -19.61
CA VAL A 550 14.55 10.22 -21.03
C VAL A 550 15.05 11.55 -21.60
N ALA A 551 16.08 11.52 -22.44
CA ALA A 551 16.61 12.71 -23.12
C ALA A 551 17.02 12.43 -24.56
N GLU A 552 16.84 13.38 -25.45
CA GLU A 552 17.30 13.31 -26.85
C GLU A 552 18.50 14.24 -27.01
N GLN A 553 19.65 13.67 -27.32
CA GLN A 553 20.89 14.38 -27.60
C GLN A 553 21.09 14.51 -29.11
N GLU A 554 21.48 15.70 -29.57
CA GLU A 554 21.93 15.93 -30.94
C GLU A 554 23.46 16.08 -30.97
N LEU A 555 24.10 15.22 -31.75
CA LEU A 555 25.54 15.27 -31.98
C LEU A 555 25.89 16.35 -33.02
N ALA A 556 27.16 16.73 -33.07
CA ALA A 556 27.65 17.75 -34.01
C ALA A 556 27.47 17.38 -35.50
N ASP A 557 27.31 16.09 -35.80
CA ASP A 557 27.03 15.57 -37.15
C ASP A 557 25.52 15.45 -37.45
N GLY A 558 24.66 15.92 -36.55
CA GLY A 558 23.20 15.86 -36.65
C GLY A 558 22.59 14.52 -36.23
N GLN A 559 23.39 13.56 -35.77
CA GLN A 559 22.86 12.28 -35.28
C GLN A 559 22.11 12.46 -33.96
N LEU A 560 20.91 11.90 -33.87
CA LEU A 560 20.10 11.89 -32.65
C LEU A 560 20.33 10.61 -31.83
N ILE A 561 20.47 10.78 -30.51
CA ILE A 561 20.57 9.68 -29.55
C ILE A 561 19.53 9.87 -28.45
N ASN A 562 18.66 8.88 -28.29
CA ASN A 562 17.72 8.77 -27.18
C ASN A 562 18.39 8.08 -25.99
N TRP A 563 18.40 8.75 -24.84
CA TRP A 563 19.02 8.28 -23.61
C TRP A 563 17.95 7.90 -22.60
N ILE A 564 18.02 6.68 -22.08
CA ILE A 564 17.39 6.30 -20.81
C ILE A 564 18.41 6.57 -19.70
N ILE A 565 18.06 7.41 -18.74
CA ILE A 565 18.98 7.92 -17.73
C ILE A 565 18.51 7.55 -16.33
N GLU A 566 19.45 7.08 -15.53
CA GLU A 566 19.29 6.80 -14.10
C GLU A 566 20.21 7.71 -13.28
N THR A 567 19.65 8.45 -12.34
CA THR A 567 20.40 9.20 -11.33
C THR A 567 20.43 8.41 -10.02
N LYS A 568 21.62 8.24 -9.43
CA LYS A 568 21.78 7.47 -8.19
C LYS A 568 22.71 8.12 -7.20
N GLY A 569 22.25 8.16 -5.94
CA GLY A 569 23.08 8.46 -4.77
C GLY A 569 23.69 7.19 -4.17
N PHE A 570 22.85 6.34 -3.58
CA PHE A 570 23.24 5.09 -2.93
C PHE A 570 23.02 3.88 -3.86
N GLU A 571 23.99 2.97 -3.95
CA GLU A 571 23.88 1.74 -4.75
C GLU A 571 23.40 0.57 -3.90
N ASP A 572 22.24 0.02 -4.25
CA ASP A 572 21.76 -1.25 -3.70
C ASP A 572 22.29 -2.44 -4.53
N GLU A 573 22.12 -3.66 -3.99
CA GLU A 573 22.63 -4.87 -4.63
C GLU A 573 21.87 -5.26 -5.93
N ASN A 574 20.74 -4.63 -6.26
CA ASN A 574 19.98 -4.85 -7.49
C ASN A 574 20.40 -3.92 -8.64
N VAL A 575 21.17 -2.86 -8.36
CA VAL A 575 21.58 -1.86 -9.37
C VAL A 575 22.22 -2.50 -10.59
N ALA A 576 23.11 -3.48 -10.41
CA ALA A 576 23.77 -4.16 -11.53
C ALA A 576 22.78 -4.90 -12.46
N TYR A 577 21.72 -5.49 -11.89
CA TYR A 577 20.70 -6.21 -12.66
C TYR A 577 19.79 -5.26 -13.43
N LYS A 578 19.43 -4.12 -12.82
CA LYS A 578 18.67 -3.04 -13.49
C LYS A 578 19.48 -2.47 -14.65
N ASP A 579 20.74 -2.11 -14.41
CA ASP A 579 21.65 -1.53 -15.41
C ASP A 579 21.85 -2.47 -16.61
N ALA A 580 21.99 -3.78 -16.37
CA ALA A 580 22.18 -4.77 -17.41
C ALA A 580 20.92 -4.90 -18.30
N GLU A 581 19.75 -4.96 -17.68
CA GLU A 581 18.49 -5.08 -18.43
C GLU A 581 18.12 -3.78 -19.16
N ALA A 582 18.43 -2.61 -18.59
CA ALA A 582 18.24 -1.32 -19.25
C ALA A 582 19.07 -1.21 -20.53
N LYS A 583 20.34 -1.66 -20.49
CA LYS A 583 21.19 -1.73 -21.69
C LYS A 583 20.65 -2.71 -22.73
N ASN A 584 20.19 -3.87 -22.29
CA ASN A 584 19.57 -4.87 -23.17
C ASN A 584 18.32 -4.28 -23.87
N TRP A 585 17.46 -3.62 -23.09
CA TRP A 585 16.29 -2.92 -23.59
C TRP A 585 16.68 -1.86 -24.63
N CYS A 586 17.67 -1.01 -24.36
CA CYS A 586 18.13 0.02 -25.32
C CYS A 586 18.65 -0.59 -26.63
N ASN A 587 19.42 -1.68 -26.55
CA ASN A 587 19.91 -2.38 -27.74
C ASN A 587 18.75 -2.91 -28.59
N LYS A 588 17.72 -3.49 -27.95
CA LYS A 588 16.53 -4.01 -28.63
C LYS A 588 15.61 -2.90 -29.16
N ALA A 589 15.42 -1.82 -28.41
CA ALA A 589 14.71 -0.65 -28.88
C ALA A 589 15.38 -0.09 -30.13
N THR A 590 16.72 0.00 -30.16
CA THR A 590 17.47 0.42 -31.34
C THR A 590 17.25 -0.48 -32.56
N GLU A 591 17.26 -1.80 -32.35
CA GLU A 591 17.00 -2.77 -33.41
C GLU A 591 15.57 -2.64 -33.97
N PHE A 592 14.57 -2.41 -33.11
CA PHE A 592 13.16 -2.40 -33.52
C PHE A 592 12.67 -1.05 -34.05
N THR A 593 13.21 0.07 -33.59
CA THR A 593 12.75 1.41 -33.99
C THR A 593 13.66 2.10 -35.00
N GLU A 594 14.84 1.53 -35.30
CA GLU A 594 15.89 2.15 -36.12
C GLU A 594 16.38 3.51 -35.58
N GLN A 595 16.06 3.82 -34.32
CA GLN A 595 16.52 5.03 -33.61
C GLN A 595 17.58 4.63 -32.58
N THR A 596 18.62 5.44 -32.39
CA THR A 596 19.68 5.07 -31.44
C THR A 596 19.20 5.26 -30.00
N TRP A 597 19.07 4.17 -29.24
CA TRP A 597 18.77 4.19 -27.81
C TRP A 597 19.99 3.77 -26.99
N LYS A 598 20.32 4.52 -25.93
CA LYS A 598 21.43 4.22 -25.01
C LYS A 598 21.02 4.39 -23.55
N PHE A 599 21.68 3.64 -22.67
CA PHE A 599 21.48 3.74 -21.23
C PHE A 599 22.66 4.47 -20.56
N LEU A 600 22.35 5.44 -19.68
CA LEU A 600 23.34 6.15 -18.87
C LEU A 600 22.97 6.13 -17.39
N LYS A 601 23.89 5.66 -16.55
CA LYS A 601 23.80 5.83 -15.10
C LYS A 601 24.71 6.97 -14.65
N VAL A 602 24.17 7.90 -13.88
CA VAL A 602 24.84 9.09 -13.36
C VAL A 602 24.85 9.05 -11.84
N ALA A 603 26.04 8.84 -11.27
CA ALA A 603 26.23 8.87 -9.82
C ALA A 603 26.37 10.31 -9.30
N ASP A 604 25.76 10.64 -8.16
CA ASP A 604 25.77 12.00 -7.57
C ASP A 604 27.18 12.58 -7.45
N LEU A 605 28.09 11.83 -6.82
CA LEU A 605 29.49 12.25 -6.63
C LEU A 605 30.20 12.50 -7.95
N ALA A 606 29.92 11.70 -8.99
CA ALA A 606 30.52 11.86 -10.30
C ALA A 606 29.98 13.12 -10.99
N PHE A 607 28.67 13.32 -10.96
CA PHE A 607 28.03 14.50 -11.53
C PHE A 607 28.52 15.81 -10.88
N ARG A 608 28.59 15.84 -9.55
CA ARG A 608 29.12 16.99 -8.78
C ARG A 608 30.61 17.25 -9.03
N ARG A 609 31.41 16.20 -9.33
CA ARG A 609 32.83 16.32 -9.66
C ARG A 609 33.07 16.85 -11.07
N ILE A 610 32.30 16.36 -12.05
CA ILE A 610 32.48 16.73 -13.47
C ILE A 610 31.99 18.16 -13.74
N LYS A 611 30.86 18.57 -13.15
CA LYS A 611 30.19 19.86 -13.41
C LYS A 611 30.03 20.16 -14.92
N PRO A 612 29.42 19.24 -15.68
CA PRO A 612 29.35 19.34 -17.14
C PRO A 612 28.46 20.51 -17.59
N LYS A 613 28.80 21.11 -18.74
CA LYS A 613 27.96 22.11 -19.43
C LYS A 613 27.22 21.53 -20.63
N THR A 614 27.70 20.43 -21.18
CA THR A 614 27.07 19.68 -22.28
C THR A 614 26.94 18.22 -21.89
N PHE A 615 26.02 17.49 -22.54
CA PHE A 615 25.86 16.05 -22.33
C PHE A 615 27.09 15.29 -22.83
N GLY A 616 27.74 15.75 -23.91
CA GLY A 616 29.03 15.24 -24.36
C GLY A 616 30.16 15.37 -23.31
N GLU A 617 30.24 16.49 -22.60
CA GLU A 617 31.17 16.68 -21.48
C GLU A 617 30.87 15.72 -20.32
N LEU A 618 29.59 15.50 -20.00
CA LEU A 618 29.19 14.53 -18.97
C LEU A 618 29.67 13.12 -19.33
N LEU A 619 29.44 12.68 -20.56
CA LEU A 619 29.86 11.35 -21.04
C LEU A 619 31.39 11.18 -20.98
N SER A 620 32.12 12.21 -21.41
CA SER A 620 33.59 12.21 -21.39
C SER A 620 34.14 12.14 -19.96
N GLY A 621 33.64 13.01 -19.07
CA GLY A 621 34.04 13.02 -17.67
C GLY A 621 33.72 11.70 -16.94
N LEU A 622 32.58 11.07 -17.22
CA LEU A 622 32.25 9.76 -16.66
C LEU A 622 33.18 8.65 -17.16
N SER A 623 33.63 8.73 -18.41
CA SER A 623 34.61 7.80 -18.99
C SER A 623 35.97 7.92 -18.29
N ASP A 624 36.43 9.15 -18.04
CA ASP A 624 37.71 9.41 -17.40
C ASP A 624 37.72 8.97 -15.93
N LEU A 625 36.64 9.22 -15.19
CA LEU A 625 36.49 8.72 -13.82
C LEU A 625 36.51 7.19 -13.73
N LYS A 626 35.98 6.48 -14.74
CA LYS A 626 36.06 5.01 -14.79
C LYS A 626 37.49 4.54 -15.02
N LYS A 627 38.25 5.22 -15.88
CA LYS A 627 39.67 4.90 -16.12
C LYS A 627 40.51 5.14 -14.86
N GLU A 628 40.28 6.24 -14.13
CA GLU A 628 40.96 6.51 -12.85
C GLU A 628 40.73 5.38 -11.84
N LYS A 629 39.49 4.91 -11.69
CA LYS A 629 39.15 3.79 -10.78
C LYS A 629 39.75 2.45 -11.19
N LEU A 630 40.13 2.26 -12.45
CA LEU A 630 40.76 1.03 -12.95
C LEU A 630 42.30 1.07 -12.81
N MET A 631 42.87 2.25 -12.53
CA MET A 631 44.32 2.43 -12.31
C MET A 631 44.71 2.39 -10.83
N ILE A 632 43.72 2.44 -9.92
CA ILE A 632 43.86 2.27 -8.46
C ILE A 632 43.41 0.85 -8.12
#